data_AF-A0A7W6CLS1-F1
#
_entry.id   AF-A0A7W6CLS1-F1
#
_cell.length_a   1.000
_cell.length_b   1.000
_cell.length_c   1.000
_cell.angle_alpha   90.00
_cell.angle_beta   90.00
_cell.angle_gamma   90.00
#
_symmetry.space_group_name_H-M   'P 1'
#
loop_
_entity.id
_entity.type
_entity.pdbx_description
1 polymer ?
#
loop_
_entity_poly.entity_id
_entity_poly.type
_entity_poly.pdbx_seq_one_letter_code
_entity_poly.pdbx_strand_id
1 'polypeptide(L)'
;MAFTKRLIGLVGAATCLTACSSGKAPFRQVQFCLKDAQEIPEFKMFMNQIAQENRMEFGDRSGQTQDELQNLASHEKSVPTNDQIVNVSGYRGDFSFGAGNMGLPTQQISIGFGGDDAVSAKKFADMVIQKLATKWRIHEVPHGQGALPLSKCD
;
A
#
# COMPACT_ATOMS: atom_id res chain seq x y z
N MET A 1 -0.39 54.03 -41.99
CA MET A 1 -0.19 52.57 -41.72
C MET A 1 1.20 52.44 -41.11
N ALA A 2 1.48 51.79 -39.98
CA ALA A 2 0.70 51.14 -38.94
C ALA A 2 1.67 50.93 -37.75
N PHE A 3 1.17 51.04 -36.51
CA PHE A 3 1.42 50.24 -35.29
C PHE A 3 2.85 49.78 -34.89
N THR A 4 3.21 49.50 -33.63
CA THR A 4 2.79 49.81 -32.26
C THR A 4 3.80 49.06 -31.35
N LYS A 5 4.15 49.71 -30.24
CA LYS A 5 4.70 49.22 -28.94
C LYS A 5 4.94 47.71 -28.70
N ARG A 6 6.14 47.45 -28.15
CA ARG A 6 6.54 46.64 -26.96
C ARG A 6 5.82 45.30 -26.66
N LEU A 7 6.60 44.25 -26.44
CA LEU A 7 6.38 43.19 -25.43
C LEU A 7 7.75 42.58 -25.06
N ILE A 8 8.32 42.91 -23.90
CA ILE A 8 8.27 42.15 -22.63
C ILE A 8 8.88 40.75 -22.80
N GLY A 9 10.16 40.66 -22.40
CA GLY A 9 10.89 39.41 -22.29
C GLY A 9 10.65 38.73 -20.93
N LEU A 10 10.82 37.40 -20.97
CA LEU A 10 11.06 36.43 -19.89
C LEU A 10 10.24 36.57 -18.59
N VAL A 11 9.46 35.54 -18.26
CA VAL A 11 9.82 34.57 -17.20
C VAL A 11 9.07 33.27 -17.49
N GLY A 12 9.82 32.20 -17.77
CA GLY A 12 9.29 30.85 -17.79
C GLY A 12 9.02 30.39 -16.36
N ALA A 13 7.77 30.11 -16.04
CA ALA A 13 7.38 29.37 -14.85
C ALA A 13 7.00 27.94 -15.29
N ALA A 14 8.02 27.11 -15.48
CA ALA A 14 7.84 25.67 -15.51
C ALA A 14 7.53 25.22 -14.07
N THR A 15 6.26 25.17 -13.71
CA THR A 15 5.82 24.55 -12.47
C THR A 15 6.01 23.05 -12.59
N CYS A 16 7.10 22.55 -12.00
CA CYS A 16 7.35 21.13 -11.78
C CYS A 16 6.20 20.52 -10.97
N LEU A 17 5.22 19.93 -11.66
CA LEU A 17 4.31 18.95 -11.09
C LEU A 17 5.05 17.61 -10.95
N THR A 18 6.08 17.57 -10.11
CA THR A 18 6.68 16.32 -9.64
C THR A 18 6.13 16.03 -8.25
N ALA A 19 4.82 15.81 -8.17
CA ALA A 19 4.21 15.11 -7.06
C ALA A 19 3.82 13.68 -7.47
N CYS A 20 4.71 13.02 -8.22
CA CYS A 20 4.81 11.57 -8.11
C CYS A 20 5.59 11.31 -6.83
N SER A 21 4.92 11.16 -5.69
CA SER A 21 5.55 10.48 -4.56
C SER A 21 5.66 9.01 -4.98
N SER A 22 6.73 8.67 -5.69
CA SER A 22 7.12 7.29 -5.88
C SER A 22 7.29 6.71 -4.48
N GLY A 23 6.32 5.93 -4.01
CA GLY A 23 6.44 5.23 -2.75
C GLY A 23 7.74 4.43 -2.79
N LYS A 24 8.64 4.66 -1.83
CA LYS A 24 9.85 3.83 -1.72
C LYS A 24 9.38 2.37 -1.61
N ALA A 25 10.00 1.49 -2.39
CA ALA A 25 9.71 0.06 -2.28
C ALA A 25 9.91 -0.41 -0.84
N PRO A 26 9.08 -1.33 -0.33
CA PRO A 26 9.24 -1.84 1.02
C PRO A 26 10.59 -2.54 1.15
N PHE A 27 11.29 -2.35 2.27
CA PHE A 27 12.55 -3.06 2.53
C PHE A 27 12.31 -4.54 2.85
N ARG A 28 11.09 -4.88 3.29
CA ARG A 28 10.62 -6.24 3.56
C ARG A 28 9.14 -6.34 3.25
N GLN A 29 8.75 -7.46 2.66
CA GLN A 29 7.36 -7.73 2.32
C GLN A 29 7.03 -9.17 2.66
N VAL A 30 5.86 -9.37 3.24
CA VAL A 30 5.31 -10.70 3.54
C VAL A 30 3.94 -10.85 2.92
N GLN A 31 3.55 -12.09 2.68
CA GLN A 31 2.24 -12.45 2.19
C GLN A 31 1.68 -13.63 2.98
N PHE A 32 0.35 -13.69 3.12
CA PHE A 32 -0.34 -14.77 3.81
C PHE A 32 -1.79 -14.85 3.31
N CYS A 33 -2.46 -15.94 3.65
CA CYS A 33 -3.88 -16.11 3.39
C CYS A 33 -4.69 -15.92 4.66
N LEU A 34 -5.80 -15.21 4.52
CA LEU A 34 -6.95 -15.33 5.41
C LEU A 34 -7.67 -16.64 5.11
N LYS A 35 -8.42 -17.15 6.08
CA LYS A 35 -9.23 -18.36 5.88
C LYS A 35 -10.29 -18.14 4.81
N ASP A 36 -10.92 -16.96 4.85
CA ASP A 36 -11.95 -16.51 3.93
C ASP A 36 -12.08 -14.98 3.97
N ALA A 37 -12.97 -14.43 3.13
CA ALA A 37 -13.17 -12.98 3.03
C ALA A 37 -13.82 -12.37 4.30
N GLN A 38 -14.50 -13.20 5.10
CA GLN A 38 -15.17 -12.77 6.33
C GLN A 38 -14.16 -12.41 7.43
N GLU A 39 -12.90 -12.85 7.33
CA GLU A 39 -11.82 -12.44 8.22
C GLU A 39 -11.23 -11.05 7.90
N ILE A 40 -11.56 -10.44 6.75
CA ILE A 40 -10.99 -9.13 6.35
C ILE A 40 -11.24 -8.03 7.40
N PRO A 41 -12.46 -7.87 7.98
CA PRO A 41 -12.69 -6.89 9.04
C PRO A 41 -11.81 -7.13 10.28
N GLU A 42 -11.61 -8.40 10.67
CA GLU A 42 -10.76 -8.75 11.80
C GLU A 42 -9.29 -8.43 11.49
N PHE A 43 -8.81 -8.75 10.28
CA PHE A 43 -7.48 -8.38 9.82
C PHE A 43 -7.26 -6.86 9.89
N LYS A 44 -8.20 -6.06 9.38
CA LYS A 44 -8.11 -4.59 9.41
C LYS A 44 -8.09 -4.06 10.84
N MET A 45 -8.94 -4.59 11.71
CA MET A 45 -8.96 -4.23 13.12
C MET A 45 -7.63 -4.56 13.82
N PHE A 46 -7.05 -5.73 13.51
CA PHE A 46 -5.75 -6.15 14.01
C PHE A 46 -4.63 -5.18 13.60
N MET A 47 -4.61 -4.76 12.33
CA MET A 47 -3.63 -3.78 11.85
C MET A 47 -3.85 -2.38 12.45
N ASN A 48 -5.10 -1.95 12.64
CA ASN A 48 -5.42 -0.70 13.34
C ASN A 48 -4.95 -0.75 14.80
N GLN A 49 -5.13 -1.87 15.50
CA GLN A 49 -4.63 -2.03 16.86
C GLN A 49 -3.10 -1.93 16.91
N ILE A 50 -2.38 -2.56 15.98
CA ILE A 50 -0.92 -2.41 15.86
C ILE A 50 -0.54 -0.94 15.65
N ALA A 51 -1.25 -0.22 14.76
CA ALA A 51 -1.01 1.19 14.54
C ALA A 51 -1.19 2.02 15.82
N GLN A 52 -2.27 1.79 16.58
CA GLN A 52 -2.55 2.47 17.83
C GLN A 52 -1.49 2.19 18.90
N GLU A 53 -1.13 0.92 19.11
CA GLU A 53 -0.08 0.50 20.06
C GLU A 53 1.26 1.18 19.76
N ASN A 54 1.53 1.49 18.49
CA ASN A 54 2.77 2.09 18.04
C ASN A 54 2.64 3.60 17.71
N ARG A 55 1.50 4.22 18.05
CA ARG A 55 1.23 5.66 17.82
C ARG A 55 1.42 6.08 16.37
N MET A 56 0.93 5.25 15.44
CA MET A 56 0.97 5.52 14.02
C MET A 56 -0.32 6.21 13.58
N GLU A 57 -0.24 7.01 12.52
CA GLU A 57 -1.41 7.44 11.77
C GLU A 57 -1.91 6.25 10.94
N PHE A 58 -3.14 5.80 11.18
CA PHE A 58 -3.76 4.69 10.47
C PHE A 58 -4.71 5.19 9.37
N GLY A 59 -4.59 4.61 8.18
CA GLY A 59 -5.50 4.87 7.07
C GLY A 59 -6.15 3.59 6.56
N ASP A 60 -7.45 3.64 6.27
CA ASP A 60 -8.15 2.63 5.49
C ASP A 60 -8.79 3.28 4.26
N ARG A 61 -8.24 2.97 3.09
CA ARG A 61 -8.71 3.47 1.79
C ARG A 61 -9.36 2.38 0.96
N SER A 62 -9.68 1.24 1.56
CA SER A 62 -10.13 0.05 0.83
C SER A 62 -11.36 0.29 -0.03
N GLY A 63 -12.39 0.99 0.51
CA GLY A 63 -13.60 1.31 -0.25
C GLY A 63 -13.31 2.24 -1.43
N GLN A 64 -12.53 3.30 -1.20
CA GLN A 64 -12.11 4.21 -2.27
C GLN A 64 -11.34 3.46 -3.36
N THR A 65 -10.38 2.60 -2.98
CA THR A 65 -9.58 1.81 -3.92
C THR A 65 -10.43 0.79 -4.67
N GLN A 66 -11.43 0.19 -4.03
CA GLN A 66 -12.41 -0.68 -4.71
C GLN A 66 -13.12 0.09 -5.83
N ASP A 67 -13.67 1.26 -5.52
CA ASP A 67 -14.42 2.08 -6.48
C ASP A 67 -13.52 2.52 -7.64
N GLU A 68 -12.29 2.96 -7.35
CA GLU A 68 -11.29 3.36 -8.34
C GLU A 68 -10.95 2.20 -9.29
N LEU A 69 -10.69 1.00 -8.75
CA LEU A 69 -10.36 -0.18 -9.53
C LEU A 69 -11.54 -0.68 -10.36
N GLN A 70 -12.77 -0.65 -9.82
CA GLN A 70 -13.97 -1.02 -10.56
C GLN A 70 -14.23 -0.04 -11.72
N ASN A 71 -14.05 1.25 -11.48
CA ASN A 71 -14.17 2.27 -12.52
C ASN A 71 -13.13 2.05 -13.63
N LEU A 72 -11.86 1.82 -13.26
CA LEU A 72 -10.79 1.49 -14.21
C LEU A 72 -11.10 0.21 -15.00
N ALA A 73 -11.56 -0.85 -14.34
CA ALA A 73 -11.91 -2.12 -14.98
C ALA A 73 -13.09 -2.02 -15.97
N SER A 74 -13.97 -1.02 -15.79
CA SER A 74 -15.05 -0.74 -16.75
C SER A 74 -14.53 -0.25 -18.11
N HIS A 75 -13.31 0.28 -18.14
CA HIS A 75 -12.64 0.80 -19.34
C HIS A 75 -11.48 -0.07 -19.81
N GLU A 76 -10.84 -0.83 -18.90
CA GLU A 76 -9.67 -1.65 -19.18
C GLU A 76 -9.81 -3.04 -18.55
N LYS A 77 -10.13 -4.06 -19.37
CA LYS A 77 -10.41 -5.42 -18.90
C LYS A 77 -9.21 -6.12 -18.26
N SER A 78 -7.99 -5.63 -18.47
CA SER A 78 -6.78 -6.19 -17.87
C SER A 78 -6.55 -5.73 -16.43
N VAL A 79 -7.32 -4.76 -15.92
CA VAL A 79 -7.22 -4.30 -14.53
C VAL A 79 -7.66 -5.42 -13.59
N PRO A 80 -6.76 -5.93 -12.73
CA PRO A 80 -7.15 -6.97 -11.79
C PRO A 80 -8.05 -6.38 -10.72
N THR A 81 -9.23 -6.97 -10.56
CA THR A 81 -10.17 -6.67 -9.48
C THR A 81 -10.39 -7.92 -8.64
N ASN A 82 -10.84 -7.70 -7.40
CA ASN A 82 -11.37 -8.75 -6.55
C ASN A 82 -12.63 -8.23 -5.84
N ASP A 83 -13.33 -9.13 -5.16
CA ASP A 83 -14.64 -8.84 -4.58
C ASP A 83 -14.56 -7.92 -3.36
N GLN A 84 -13.41 -7.89 -2.68
CA GLN A 84 -13.23 -7.12 -1.45
C GLN A 84 -11.78 -6.67 -1.31
N ILE A 85 -11.52 -5.46 -1.78
CA ILE A 85 -10.20 -4.84 -1.71
C ILE A 85 -9.82 -4.53 -0.26
N VAL A 86 -8.55 -4.72 0.04
CA VAL A 86 -7.87 -4.26 1.24
C VAL A 86 -6.80 -3.28 0.82
N ASN A 87 -6.85 -2.09 1.41
CA ASN A 87 -5.82 -1.06 1.29
C ASN A 87 -5.78 -0.28 2.62
N VAL A 88 -4.96 -0.77 3.54
CA VAL A 88 -4.73 -0.14 4.84
C VAL A 88 -3.26 0.22 5.00
N SER A 89 -2.99 1.29 5.72
CA SER A 89 -1.63 1.75 5.97
C SER A 89 -1.47 2.26 7.39
N GLY A 90 -0.22 2.24 7.85
CA GLY A 90 0.19 2.90 9.07
C GLY A 90 1.48 3.66 8.82
N TYR A 91 1.54 4.90 9.29
CA TYR A 91 2.74 5.72 9.16
C TYR A 91 3.12 6.38 10.48
N ARG A 92 4.42 6.32 10.79
CA ARG A 92 5.11 7.12 11.81
C ARG A 92 6.51 7.37 11.24
N GLY A 93 7.06 8.58 11.33
CA GLY A 93 8.24 8.95 10.51
C GLY A 93 9.42 7.95 10.50
N ASP A 94 9.62 7.22 11.60
CA ASP A 94 10.60 6.16 11.76
C ASP A 94 10.24 4.83 11.08
N PHE A 95 8.96 4.46 10.98
CA PHE A 95 8.50 3.19 10.40
C PHE A 95 7.07 3.23 9.86
N SER A 96 6.80 2.41 8.84
CA SER A 96 5.51 2.33 8.18
C SER A 96 5.15 0.91 7.74
N PHE A 97 3.87 0.71 7.48
CA PHE A 97 3.38 -0.45 6.72
C PHE A 97 2.33 -0.03 5.70
N GLY A 98 2.26 -0.78 4.61
CA GLY A 98 1.12 -0.81 3.71
C GLY A 98 0.67 -2.24 3.55
N ALA A 99 -0.63 -2.51 3.68
CA ALA A 99 -1.21 -3.82 3.57
C ALA A 99 -2.40 -3.83 2.59
N GLY A 100 -2.44 -4.83 1.71
CA GLY A 100 -3.51 -4.94 0.74
C GLY A 100 -3.46 -6.19 -0.11
N ASN A 101 -4.45 -6.31 -1.00
CA ASN A 101 -4.66 -7.45 -1.90
C ASN A 101 -4.85 -7.01 -3.36
N MET A 102 -4.38 -5.82 -3.74
CA MET A 102 -4.46 -5.33 -5.12
C MET A 102 -3.62 -6.22 -6.04
N GLY A 103 -4.27 -6.84 -7.03
CA GLY A 103 -3.63 -7.84 -7.90
C GLY A 103 -3.54 -9.25 -7.30
N LEU A 104 -4.09 -9.47 -6.11
CA LEU A 104 -4.16 -10.76 -5.43
C LEU A 104 -5.62 -11.23 -5.30
N PRO A 105 -5.85 -12.55 -5.11
CA PRO A 105 -7.16 -13.06 -4.71
C PRO A 105 -7.66 -12.40 -3.41
N THR A 106 -8.98 -12.30 -3.24
CA THR A 106 -9.64 -11.58 -2.13
C THR A 106 -9.05 -11.89 -0.75
N GLN A 107 -8.80 -13.17 -0.47
CA GLN A 107 -8.31 -13.67 0.81
C GLN A 107 -6.78 -13.61 0.98
N GLN A 108 -6.02 -13.20 -0.04
CA GLN A 108 -4.57 -13.14 0.04
C GLN A 108 -4.11 -11.72 0.33
N ILE A 109 -3.38 -11.55 1.43
CA ILE A 109 -2.90 -10.25 1.89
C ILE A 109 -1.39 -10.19 1.69
N SER A 110 -0.93 -9.04 1.21
CA SER A 110 0.47 -8.67 1.21
C SER A 110 0.68 -7.47 2.13
N ILE A 111 1.76 -7.48 2.90
CA ILE A 111 2.18 -6.38 3.77
C ILE A 111 3.62 -5.99 3.44
N GLY A 112 3.82 -4.75 3.02
CA GLY A 112 5.13 -4.14 2.84
C GLY A 112 5.48 -3.24 4.03
N PHE A 113 6.73 -3.29 4.48
CA PHE A 113 7.27 -2.47 5.56
C PHE A 113 8.26 -1.42 5.03
N GLY A 114 8.19 -0.22 5.59
CA GLY A 114 9.03 0.92 5.22
C GLY A 114 9.39 1.79 6.42
N GLY A 115 10.03 2.93 6.16
CA GLY A 115 10.45 3.89 7.17
C GLY A 115 11.74 4.62 6.80
N ASP A 116 11.99 5.77 7.41
CA ASP A 116 13.23 6.52 7.19
C ASP A 116 14.36 6.07 8.15
N ASP A 117 14.03 5.41 9.26
CA ASP A 117 15.02 4.82 10.18
C ASP A 117 15.06 3.29 10.06
N ALA A 118 16.13 2.77 9.44
CA ALA A 118 16.24 1.34 9.13
C ALA A 118 16.19 0.43 10.37
N VAL A 119 16.74 0.89 11.52
CA VAL A 119 16.78 0.09 12.75
C VAL A 119 15.39 -0.03 13.35
N SER A 120 14.67 1.08 13.50
CA SER A 120 13.31 1.11 14.03
C SER A 120 12.33 0.41 13.08
N ALA A 121 12.45 0.65 11.77
CA ALA A 121 11.63 -0.01 10.76
C ALA A 121 11.81 -1.54 10.78
N LYS A 122 13.05 -2.04 10.87
CA LYS A 122 13.30 -3.48 10.99
C LYS A 122 12.71 -4.06 12.28
N LYS A 123 12.92 -3.40 13.42
CA LYS A 123 12.38 -3.84 14.71
C LYS A 123 10.85 -3.88 14.70
N PHE A 124 10.22 -2.88 14.10
CA PHE A 124 8.78 -2.83 13.91
C PHE A 124 8.28 -3.97 13.02
N ALA A 125 8.88 -4.17 11.85
CA ALA A 125 8.51 -5.25 10.95
C ALA A 125 8.65 -6.64 11.60
N ASP A 126 9.74 -6.89 12.32
CA ASP A 126 9.96 -8.14 13.06
C ASP A 126 8.84 -8.39 14.08
N MET A 127 8.47 -7.35 14.84
CA MET A 127 7.37 -7.43 15.82
C MET A 127 6.01 -7.70 15.16
N VAL A 128 5.68 -6.98 14.08
CA VAL A 128 4.41 -7.16 13.38
C VAL A 128 4.31 -8.56 12.78
N ILE A 129 5.38 -9.05 12.14
CA ILE A 129 5.43 -10.40 11.57
C ILE A 129 5.26 -11.46 12.66
N GLN A 130 5.90 -11.28 13.82
CA GLN A 130 5.70 -12.19 14.96
C GLN A 130 4.25 -12.20 15.44
N LYS A 131 3.59 -11.04 15.53
CA LYS A 131 2.17 -10.95 15.90
C LYS A 131 1.27 -11.60 14.85
N LEU A 132 1.50 -11.35 13.57
CA LEU A 132 0.73 -11.98 12.47
C LEU A 132 0.89 -13.50 12.47
N ALA A 133 2.09 -14.01 12.73
CA ALA A 133 2.40 -15.43 12.78
C ALA A 133 1.66 -16.19 13.90
N THR A 134 1.03 -15.49 14.85
CA THR A 134 0.15 -16.11 15.85
C THR A 134 -1.21 -16.55 15.28
N LYS A 135 -1.60 -16.00 14.12
CA LYS A 135 -2.90 -16.23 13.48
C LYS A 135 -2.79 -16.81 12.07
N TRP A 136 -1.79 -16.39 11.30
CA TRP A 136 -1.65 -16.74 9.89
C TRP A 136 -0.27 -17.31 9.58
N ARG A 137 -0.22 -18.20 8.57
CA ARG A 137 1.04 -18.70 8.03
C ARG A 137 1.69 -17.62 7.17
N ILE A 138 2.86 -17.13 7.59
CA ILE A 138 3.55 -16.03 6.93
C ILE A 138 4.55 -16.55 5.89
N HIS A 139 4.52 -15.98 4.70
CA HIS A 139 5.46 -16.22 3.62
C HIS A 139 6.24 -14.95 3.33
N GLU A 140 7.57 -15.01 3.36
CA GLU A 140 8.41 -13.90 2.90
C GLU A 140 8.30 -13.75 1.38
N VAL A 141 8.16 -12.52 0.91
CA VAL A 141 8.25 -12.19 -0.52
C VAL A 141 9.72 -11.92 -0.84
N PRO A 142 10.30 -12.58 -1.87
CA PRO A 142 11.69 -12.35 -2.25
C PRO A 142 11.98 -10.88 -2.55
N HIS A 143 13.16 -10.41 -2.14
CA HIS A 143 13.57 -9.02 -2.37
C HIS A 143 13.55 -8.67 -3.87
N GLY A 144 13.03 -7.48 -4.18
CA GLY A 144 12.90 -7.00 -5.56
C GLY A 144 11.73 -7.60 -6.34
N GLN A 145 10.87 -8.40 -5.69
CA GLN A 145 9.65 -8.93 -6.28
C GLN A 145 8.42 -8.34 -5.58
N GLY A 146 7.31 -8.26 -6.31
CA GLY A 146 5.99 -8.04 -5.72
C GLY A 146 5.39 -9.36 -5.23
N ALA A 147 4.39 -9.27 -4.35
CA ALA A 147 3.57 -10.43 -4.00
C ALA A 147 2.88 -10.97 -5.25
N LEU A 148 2.84 -12.30 -5.37
CA LEU A 148 2.15 -13.01 -6.43
C LEU A 148 1.14 -13.98 -5.80
N PRO A 149 0.05 -14.33 -6.52
CA PRO A 149 -0.92 -15.28 -6.00
C PRO A 149 -0.26 -16.56 -5.49
N LEU A 150 -0.48 -16.88 -4.22
CA LEU A 150 -0.09 -18.16 -3.63
C LEU A 150 -0.91 -19.26 -4.27
N SER A 151 -0.24 -20.33 -4.73
CA SER A 151 -0.89 -21.49 -5.35
C SER A 151 -1.72 -22.30 -4.34
N LYS A 152 -1.40 -22.20 -3.05
CA LYS A 152 -2.14 -22.80 -1.94
C LYS A 152 -2.15 -21.84 -0.75
N CYS A 153 -3.31 -21.76 -0.11
CA CYS A 153 -3.47 -21.18 1.20
C CYS A 153 -3.42 -22.35 2.19
N ASP A 154 -2.30 -22.51 2.89
CA ASP A 154 -2.05 -23.59 3.85
C ASP A 154 -2.31 -23.14 5.29
#